data_AF-A0A9P7AI30-F1
#
_entry.id   AF-A0A9P7AI30-F1
#
_cell.length_a   1.000
_cell.length_b   1.000
_cell.length_c   1.000
_cell.angle_alpha   90.00
_cell.angle_beta   90.00
_cell.angle_gamma   90.00
#
_symmetry.space_group_name_H-M   'P 1'
#
loop_
_entity.id
_entity.type
_entity.pdbx_description
1 polymer ?
#
loop_
_entity_poly.entity_id
_entity_poly.type
_entity_poly.pdbx_seq_one_letter_code
_entity_poly.pdbx_strand_id
1 'polypeptide(L)'
;EDGPGPDYQKLAFDLANGSKTPWNARTLDLLLEDLKERDEKEGWVVRRLDGYYREILEHRYKRLRTIWREGQAKVTAKGTLETGEEVEKRLVAQRDKTLKLVRQATRRRNLKKDETAEDLPTWQWLQRLVKTLGDDGMSSEESDVENDVEMVLRVKNMPWCHEVERELNIIDHQRVLDDDIF
;
A
#
# COMPACT_ATOMS: atom_id res chain seq x y z
N GLU A 1 -15.31 11.12 40.66
CA GLU A 1 -14.10 11.94 40.74
C GLU A 1 -13.35 11.73 39.43
N ASP A 2 -13.32 12.76 38.58
CA ASP A 2 -12.57 12.70 37.33
C ASP A 2 -11.09 12.94 37.66
N GLY A 3 -10.25 11.97 37.33
CA GLY A 3 -8.80 12.06 37.52
C GLY A 3 -8.16 13.20 36.69
N PRO A 4 -6.85 13.47 36.88
CA PRO A 4 -6.16 14.49 36.09
C PRO A 4 -6.31 14.20 34.60
N GLY A 5 -6.64 15.24 33.81
CA GLY A 5 -6.73 15.13 32.35
C GLY A 5 -5.37 14.89 31.67
N PRO A 6 -5.35 14.63 30.35
CA PRO A 6 -4.11 14.38 29.62
C PRO A 6 -3.17 15.59 29.66
N ASP A 7 -1.88 15.33 29.92
CA ASP A 7 -0.82 16.33 29.95
C ASP A 7 -0.35 16.68 28.54
N TYR A 8 -0.28 17.97 28.21
CA TYR A 8 0.18 18.48 26.93
C TYR A 8 1.65 18.13 26.63
N GLN A 9 2.50 18.05 27.66
CA GLN A 9 3.92 17.73 27.47
C GLN A 9 4.19 16.23 27.35
N LYS A 10 3.24 15.40 27.77
CA LYS A 10 3.32 13.94 27.78
C LYS A 10 2.02 13.30 27.28
N LEU A 11 1.59 13.75 26.10
CA LEU A 11 0.40 13.23 25.45
C LEU A 11 0.52 11.71 25.20
N ALA A 12 -0.40 10.94 25.78
CA ALA A 12 -0.50 9.51 25.59
C ALA A 12 -1.95 9.11 25.29
N PHE A 13 -2.11 8.20 24.33
CA PHE A 13 -3.41 7.59 24.04
C PHE A 13 -3.66 6.39 24.95
N ASP A 14 -4.90 6.24 25.39
CA ASP A 14 -5.41 4.98 25.89
C ASP A 14 -5.85 4.13 24.69
N LEU A 15 -5.02 3.15 24.33
CA LEU A 15 -5.25 2.27 23.19
C LEU A 15 -6.18 1.09 23.52
N ALA A 16 -6.45 0.82 24.79
CA ALA A 16 -7.41 -0.20 25.20
C ALA A 16 -8.83 0.22 24.77
N ASN A 17 -9.17 1.48 25.01
CA ASN A 17 -10.49 2.04 24.72
C ASN A 17 -10.58 2.65 23.32
N GLY A 18 -11.75 3.22 22.98
CA GLY A 18 -11.99 3.86 21.68
C GLY A 18 -11.63 5.35 21.66
N SER A 19 -11.66 5.97 20.47
CA SER A 19 -11.36 7.41 20.31
C SER A 19 -12.36 8.33 21.00
N LYS A 20 -13.57 7.84 21.26
CA LYS A 20 -14.67 8.59 21.87
C LYS A 20 -14.63 8.61 23.40
N THR A 21 -13.64 7.98 24.03
CA THR A 21 -13.52 8.11 25.49
C THR A 21 -13.13 9.54 25.86
N PRO A 22 -13.54 10.05 27.03
CA PRO A 22 -13.20 11.40 27.46
C PRO A 22 -11.69 11.69 27.39
N TRP A 23 -10.86 10.72 27.79
CA TRP A 23 -9.40 10.80 27.69
C TRP A 23 -8.93 10.96 26.24
N ASN A 24 -9.27 10.02 25.35
CA ASN A 24 -8.77 10.03 23.98
C ASN A 24 -9.36 11.19 23.16
N ALA A 25 -10.62 11.56 23.40
CA ALA A 25 -11.23 12.72 22.80
C ALA A 25 -10.47 13.99 23.18
N ARG A 26 -10.14 14.16 24.46
CA ARG A 26 -9.34 15.31 24.90
C ARG A 26 -7.93 15.31 24.33
N THR A 27 -7.27 14.15 24.25
CA THR A 27 -5.97 14.00 23.58
C THR A 27 -6.05 14.40 22.10
N LEU A 28 -7.11 14.02 21.39
CA LEU A 28 -7.34 14.42 19.99
C LEU A 28 -7.58 15.93 19.87
N ASP A 29 -8.29 16.54 20.82
CA ASP A 29 -8.53 17.98 20.85
C ASP A 29 -7.21 18.76 21.03
N LEU A 30 -6.36 18.32 21.97
CA LEU A 30 -5.05 18.93 22.20
C LEU A 30 -4.14 18.83 20.97
N LEU A 31 -4.16 17.69 20.27
CA LEU A 31 -3.42 17.52 19.01
C LEU A 31 -3.98 18.39 17.89
N LEU A 32 -5.29 18.62 17.86
CA LEU A 32 -5.92 19.51 16.90
C LEU A 32 -5.52 20.97 17.16
N GLU A 33 -5.44 21.38 18.42
CA GLU A 33 -4.94 22.70 18.84
C GLU A 33 -3.47 22.90 18.42
N ASP A 34 -2.57 21.95 18.71
CA ASP A 34 -1.16 22.01 18.28
C ASP A 34 -1.01 22.08 16.75
N LEU A 35 -1.83 21.30 16.03
CA LEU A 35 -1.78 21.29 14.57
C LEU A 35 -2.23 22.62 13.96
N LYS A 36 -3.20 23.30 14.57
CA LYS A 36 -3.61 24.65 14.17
C LYS A 36 -2.53 25.69 14.44
N GLU A 37 -1.91 25.63 15.62
CA GLU A 37 -0.82 26.56 15.97
C GLU A 37 0.33 26.44 14.95
N ARG A 38 0.64 25.20 14.52
CA ARG A 38 1.64 24.97 13.47
C ARG A 38 1.20 25.44 12.09
N ASP A 39 -0.06 25.22 11.71
CA ASP A 39 -0.63 25.71 10.45
C ASP A 39 -0.49 27.24 10.33
N GLU A 40 -0.79 27.95 11.42
CA GLU A 40 -0.65 29.41 11.51
C GLU A 40 0.82 29.86 11.48
N LYS A 41 1.70 29.18 12.23
CA LYS A 41 3.12 29.52 12.33
C LYS A 41 3.90 29.24 11.04
N GLU A 42 3.62 28.14 10.39
CA GLU A 42 4.30 27.71 9.16
C GLU A 42 3.64 28.24 7.89
N GLY A 43 2.45 28.85 8.01
CA GLY A 43 1.76 29.48 6.90
C GLY A 43 1.42 28.50 5.77
N TRP A 44 0.86 27.34 6.12
CA TRP A 44 0.57 26.31 5.11
C TRP A 44 -0.37 26.84 4.02
N VAL A 45 -0.03 26.49 2.77
CA VAL A 45 -0.72 26.99 1.57
C VAL A 45 -2.20 26.57 1.52
N VAL A 46 -2.55 25.47 2.19
CA VAL A 46 -3.90 24.90 2.16
C VAL A 46 -4.47 24.84 3.57
N ARG A 47 -5.24 25.87 3.93
CA ARG A 47 -6.06 25.83 5.15
C ARG A 47 -7.21 24.86 4.98
N ARG A 48 -7.32 23.89 5.88
CA ARG A 48 -8.44 22.94 5.93
C ARG A 48 -9.36 23.28 7.10
N LEU A 49 -10.62 22.88 6.98
CA LEU A 49 -11.60 23.02 8.06
C LEU A 49 -11.20 22.12 9.25
N ASP A 50 -11.49 22.56 10.48
CA ASP A 50 -11.22 21.80 11.70
C ASP A 50 -11.75 20.36 11.67
N GLY A 51 -12.95 20.18 11.09
CA GLY A 51 -13.56 18.86 10.92
C GLY A 51 -12.68 17.90 10.12
N TYR A 52 -11.99 18.41 9.09
CA TYR A 52 -11.07 17.61 8.27
C TYR A 52 -9.86 17.12 9.08
N TYR A 53 -9.22 18.00 9.85
CA TYR A 53 -8.09 17.60 10.70
C TYR A 53 -8.52 16.63 11.80
N ARG A 54 -9.70 16.87 12.40
CA ARG A 54 -10.28 15.95 13.38
C ARG A 54 -10.50 14.56 12.79
N GLU A 55 -11.10 14.46 11.61
CA GLU A 55 -11.31 13.18 10.92
C GLU A 55 -9.99 12.45 10.62
N ILE A 56 -8.95 13.19 10.19
CA ILE A 56 -7.61 12.62 9.97
C ILE A 56 -7.04 12.08 11.28
N LEU A 57 -7.10 12.85 12.37
CA LEU A 57 -6.58 12.44 13.67
C LEU A 57 -7.32 11.21 14.19
N GLU A 58 -8.65 11.16 14.07
CA GLU A 58 -9.44 9.98 14.41
C GLU A 58 -9.07 8.76 13.58
N HIS A 59 -8.87 8.93 12.27
CA HIS A 59 -8.46 7.83 11.40
C HIS A 59 -7.06 7.34 11.75
N ARG A 60 -6.13 8.25 12.05
CA ARG A 60 -4.78 7.91 12.52
C ARG A 60 -4.82 7.15 13.84
N TYR A 61 -5.63 7.59 14.80
CA TYR A 61 -5.86 6.88 16.05
C TYR A 61 -6.41 5.46 15.81
N LYS A 62 -7.42 5.31 14.95
CA LYS A 62 -7.99 3.98 14.63
C LYS A 62 -6.92 3.04 14.09
N ARG A 63 -6.07 3.53 13.17
CA ARG A 63 -4.94 2.76 12.63
C ARG A 63 -3.93 2.39 13.71
N LEU A 64 -3.54 3.35 14.56
CA LEU A 64 -2.63 3.10 15.68
C LEU A 64 -3.18 2.02 16.60
N ARG A 65 -4.46 2.10 16.96
CA ARG A 65 -5.14 1.11 17.81
C ARG A 65 -5.17 -0.27 17.17
N THR A 66 -5.43 -0.36 15.87
CA THR A 66 -5.39 -1.62 15.14
C THR A 66 -4.01 -2.26 15.23
N ILE A 67 -2.95 -1.50 14.95
CA ILE A 67 -1.56 -1.98 15.05
C ILE A 67 -1.22 -2.41 16.48
N TRP A 68 -1.60 -1.61 17.48
CA TRP A 68 -1.35 -1.94 18.89
C TRP A 68 -2.06 -3.23 19.31
N ARG A 69 -3.31 -3.43 18.88
CA ARG A 69 -4.08 -4.67 19.13
C ARG A 69 -3.45 -5.88 18.45
N GLU A 70 -2.98 -5.71 17.22
CA GLU A 70 -2.28 -6.77 16.50
C GLU A 70 -0.98 -7.16 17.18
N GLY A 71 -0.30 -6.20 17.83
CA GLY A 71 0.91 -6.41 18.60
C GLY A 71 0.70 -6.92 20.03
N GLN A 72 -0.53 -7.13 20.50
CA GLN A 72 -0.76 -7.76 21.79
C GLN A 72 -0.46 -9.26 21.73
N ALA A 73 0.06 -9.80 22.84
CA ALA A 73 0.28 -11.23 23.00
C ALA A 73 -1.06 -11.98 22.93
N LYS A 74 -1.10 -13.04 22.12
CA LYS A 74 -2.29 -13.89 21.98
C LYS A 74 -2.11 -15.20 22.73
N VAL A 75 -3.22 -15.88 22.99
CA VAL A 75 -3.17 -17.24 23.53
C VAL A 75 -2.86 -18.19 22.39
N THR A 76 -1.78 -18.96 22.54
CA THR A 76 -1.36 -19.96 21.57
C THR A 76 -2.29 -21.17 21.58
N ALA A 77 -2.19 -22.05 20.57
CA ALA A 77 -2.97 -23.29 20.51
C ALA A 77 -2.74 -24.24 21.72
N LYS A 78 -1.62 -24.07 22.44
CA LYS A 78 -1.30 -24.82 23.66
C LYS A 78 -1.93 -24.22 24.93
N GLY A 79 -2.69 -23.14 24.79
CA GLY A 79 -3.29 -22.42 25.92
C GLY A 79 -2.34 -21.50 26.67
N THR A 80 -1.08 -21.37 26.25
CA THR A 80 -0.09 -20.46 26.86
C THR A 80 -0.09 -19.11 26.16
N LEU A 81 0.19 -18.04 26.90
CA LEU A 81 0.37 -16.70 26.33
C LEU A 81 1.63 -16.67 25.44
N GLU A 82 1.54 -16.04 24.28
CA GLU A 82 2.69 -15.76 23.41
C GLU A 82 3.78 -15.01 24.20
N THR A 83 5.02 -15.46 24.04
CA THR A 83 6.22 -14.73 24.48
C THR A 83 6.48 -13.53 23.57
N GLY A 84 7.29 -12.57 24.03
CA GLY A 84 7.66 -11.40 23.21
C GLY A 84 8.27 -11.78 21.85
N GLU A 85 9.13 -12.81 21.82
CA GLU A 85 9.73 -13.33 20.59
C GLU A 85 8.71 -13.95 19.63
N GLU A 86 7.70 -14.65 20.16
CA GLU A 86 6.61 -15.22 19.35
C GLU A 86 5.72 -14.14 18.75
N VAL A 87 5.42 -13.09 19.53
CA VAL A 87 4.69 -11.90 19.04
C VAL A 87 5.46 -11.24 17.91
N GLU A 88 6.75 -11.01 18.09
CA GLU A 88 7.60 -10.39 17.07
C GLU A 88 7.63 -11.22 15.78
N LYS A 89 7.90 -12.53 15.89
CA LYS A 89 7.88 -13.46 14.74
C LYS A 89 6.54 -13.41 14.01
N ARG A 90 5.42 -13.39 14.75
CA ARG A 90 4.08 -13.28 14.17
C ARG A 90 3.88 -11.97 13.41
N LEU A 91 4.31 -10.84 13.99
CA LEU A 91 4.19 -9.52 13.35
C LEU A 91 5.04 -9.42 12.08
N VAL A 92 6.27 -9.96 12.10
CA VAL A 92 7.16 -10.02 10.92
C VAL A 92 6.52 -10.86 9.83
N ALA A 93 6.05 -12.07 10.14
CA ALA A 93 5.38 -12.93 9.16
C ALA A 93 4.12 -12.27 8.56
N GLN A 94 3.33 -11.58 9.38
CA GLN A 94 2.14 -10.84 8.92
C GLN A 94 2.51 -9.66 8.00
N ARG A 95 3.56 -8.91 8.35
CA ARG A 95 4.11 -7.84 7.50
C ARG A 95 4.55 -8.41 6.15
N ASP A 96 5.32 -9.49 6.14
CA ASP A 96 5.85 -10.07 4.90
C ASP A 96 4.73 -10.60 4.01
N LYS A 97 3.74 -11.29 4.60
CA LYS A 97 2.52 -11.70 3.87
C LYS A 97 1.80 -10.51 3.25
N THR A 98 1.65 -9.42 3.99
CA THR A 98 1.00 -8.20 3.49
C THR A 98 1.79 -7.57 2.35
N LEU A 99 3.11 -7.48 2.47
CA LEU A 99 3.99 -6.95 1.42
C LEU A 99 3.92 -7.81 0.15
N LYS A 100 3.91 -9.15 0.29
CA LYS A 100 3.72 -10.07 -0.84
C LYS A 100 2.39 -9.81 -1.55
N LEU A 101 1.28 -9.70 -0.82
CA LEU A 101 -0.04 -9.41 -1.39
C LEU A 101 -0.08 -8.05 -2.12
N VAL A 102 0.52 -7.01 -1.55
CA VAL A 102 0.58 -5.67 -2.16
C VAL A 102 1.40 -5.70 -3.46
N ARG A 103 2.53 -6.40 -3.49
CA ARG A 103 3.33 -6.59 -4.71
C ARG A 103 2.52 -7.31 -5.79
N GLN A 104 1.84 -8.40 -5.44
CA GLN A 104 0.99 -9.14 -6.36
C GLN A 104 -0.15 -8.28 -6.91
N ALA A 105 -0.86 -7.53 -6.06
CA ALA A 105 -1.94 -6.65 -6.48
C ALA A 105 -1.46 -5.51 -7.39
N THR A 106 -0.28 -4.95 -7.11
CA THR A 106 0.32 -3.90 -7.94
C THR A 106 0.68 -4.43 -9.33
N ARG A 107 1.29 -5.62 -9.41
CA ARG A 107 1.55 -6.30 -10.69
C ARG A 107 0.24 -6.54 -11.45
N ARG A 108 -0.81 -7.06 -10.80
CA ARG A 108 -2.14 -7.30 -11.40
C ARG A 108 -2.85 -6.03 -11.89
N ARG A 109 -2.69 -4.89 -11.20
CA ARG A 109 -3.34 -3.62 -11.61
C ARG A 109 -2.72 -3.02 -12.87
N ASN A 110 -1.45 -3.30 -13.13
CA ASN A 110 -0.75 -2.89 -14.35
C ASN A 110 -1.04 -3.83 -15.54
N LEU A 111 -2.12 -4.62 -15.45
CA LEU A 111 -2.41 -5.71 -16.37
C LEU A 111 -3.92 -5.76 -16.80
N LYS A 112 -4.54 -4.63 -17.19
CA LYS A 112 -5.97 -4.55 -17.58
C LYS A 112 -6.21 -4.71 -19.10
N LYS A 113 -7.26 -5.46 -19.48
CA LYS A 113 -7.70 -5.75 -20.86
C LYS A 113 -8.37 -4.53 -21.52
N ASP A 114 -7.94 -4.21 -22.73
CA ASP A 114 -8.85 -3.78 -23.78
C ASP A 114 -9.11 -5.00 -24.68
N GLU A 115 -10.36 -5.26 -25.05
CA GLU A 115 -10.73 -6.42 -25.90
C GLU A 115 -10.59 -6.14 -27.39
N THR A 116 -10.09 -4.96 -27.74
CA THR A 116 -10.02 -4.40 -29.10
C THR A 116 -8.61 -4.31 -29.68
N ALA A 117 -7.59 -4.78 -28.97
CA ALA A 117 -6.20 -4.68 -29.43
C ALA A 117 -5.82 -5.80 -30.41
N GLU A 118 -5.30 -5.41 -31.58
CA GLU A 118 -4.87 -6.24 -32.72
C GLU A 118 -3.73 -7.23 -32.37
N ASP A 119 -3.05 -7.01 -31.24
CA ASP A 119 -1.86 -7.74 -30.79
C ASP A 119 -2.14 -9.02 -29.99
N LEU A 120 -3.36 -9.56 -30.06
CA LEU A 120 -3.76 -10.76 -29.31
C LEU A 120 -2.76 -11.94 -29.44
N PRO A 121 -2.15 -12.23 -30.62
CA PRO A 121 -1.16 -13.30 -30.75
C PRO A 121 0.14 -13.01 -29.98
N THR A 122 0.62 -11.77 -30.02
CA THR A 122 1.80 -11.30 -29.29
C THR A 122 1.58 -11.42 -27.78
N TRP A 123 0.39 -11.08 -27.30
CA TRP A 123 0.01 -11.24 -25.90
C TRP A 123 -0.12 -12.71 -25.48
N GLN A 124 -0.62 -13.59 -26.35
CA GLN A 124 -0.66 -15.03 -26.09
C GLN A 124 0.75 -15.66 -26.05
N TRP A 125 1.69 -15.14 -26.84
CA TRP A 125 3.10 -15.57 -26.79
C TRP A 125 3.76 -15.09 -25.49
N LEU A 126 3.59 -13.83 -25.11
CA LEU A 126 4.13 -13.29 -23.86
C LEU A 126 3.55 -14.02 -22.63
N GLN A 127 2.25 -14.32 -22.65
CA GLN A 127 1.61 -15.11 -21.59
C GLN A 127 2.20 -16.52 -21.50
N ARG A 128 2.51 -17.16 -22.64
CA ARG A 128 3.19 -18.47 -22.66
C ARG A 128 4.60 -18.36 -22.10
N LEU A 129 5.36 -17.35 -22.51
CA LEU A 129 6.72 -17.11 -22.05
C LEU A 129 6.79 -16.87 -20.53
N VAL A 130 5.89 -16.06 -19.97
CA VAL A 130 5.80 -15.81 -18.52
C VAL A 130 5.39 -17.06 -17.75
N LYS A 131 4.55 -17.93 -18.34
CA LYS A 131 4.21 -19.22 -17.72
C LYS A 131 5.39 -20.19 -17.74
N THR A 132 6.12 -20.31 -18.85
CA THR A 132 7.27 -21.22 -18.96
C THR A 132 8.50 -20.73 -18.20
N LEU A 133 8.72 -19.42 -18.09
CA LEU A 133 9.78 -18.83 -17.27
C LEU A 133 9.36 -18.63 -15.81
N GLY A 134 8.07 -18.79 -15.49
CA GLY A 134 7.54 -18.62 -14.14
C GLY A 134 7.95 -19.74 -13.19
N ASP A 135 7.99 -20.99 -13.66
CA ASP A 135 8.30 -22.12 -12.78
C ASP A 135 9.78 -22.14 -12.35
N ASP A 136 10.71 -21.72 -13.21
CA ASP A 136 12.16 -21.65 -12.91
C ASP A 136 12.67 -20.24 -12.55
N GLY A 137 11.87 -19.20 -12.77
CA GLY A 137 12.27 -17.79 -12.65
C GLY A 137 11.50 -16.97 -11.59
N MET A 138 10.50 -17.55 -10.92
CA MET A 138 9.95 -16.95 -9.70
C MET A 138 10.92 -17.24 -8.54
N SER A 139 11.36 -16.21 -7.83
CA SER A 139 12.01 -16.42 -6.52
C SER A 139 11.09 -17.31 -5.68
N SER A 140 11.64 -18.41 -5.14
CA SER A 140 10.97 -19.42 -4.31
C SER A 140 10.14 -18.84 -3.14
N GLU A 141 10.28 -17.55 -2.85
CA GLU A 141 9.55 -16.81 -1.83
C GLU A 141 8.07 -16.50 -2.15
N GLU A 142 7.57 -16.66 -3.39
CA GLU A 142 6.18 -16.33 -3.77
C GLU A 142 5.25 -17.56 -3.96
N SER A 143 5.76 -18.80 -3.90
CA SER A 143 4.98 -20.03 -4.18
C SER A 143 4.00 -20.45 -3.07
N ASP A 144 4.12 -19.88 -1.88
CA ASP A 144 3.37 -20.27 -0.67
C ASP A 144 2.02 -19.54 -0.51
N VAL A 145 1.60 -18.76 -1.52
CA VAL A 145 0.27 -18.14 -1.56
C VAL A 145 -0.55 -18.89 -2.60
N GLU A 146 -1.45 -19.75 -2.10
CA GLU A 146 -2.40 -20.59 -2.84
C GLU A 146 -2.88 -19.91 -4.14
N ASN A 147 -2.42 -20.47 -5.25
CA ASN A 147 -2.62 -19.96 -6.61
C ASN A 147 -3.96 -20.45 -7.18
N ASP A 148 -5.01 -20.48 -6.36
CA ASP A 148 -6.35 -21.02 -6.70
C ASP A 148 -7.17 -20.11 -7.63
N VAL A 149 -6.52 -19.12 -8.24
CA VAL A 149 -7.14 -18.25 -9.24
C VAL A 149 -6.41 -18.45 -10.55
N GLU A 150 -7.10 -19.06 -11.51
CA GLU A 150 -6.64 -19.30 -12.88
C GLU A 150 -6.03 -18.01 -13.47
N MET A 151 -4.69 -17.98 -13.56
CA MET A 151 -3.94 -16.78 -13.98
C MET A 151 -4.06 -16.54 -15.49
N VAL A 152 -4.99 -15.67 -15.86
CA VAL A 152 -5.06 -15.07 -17.20
C VAL A 152 -4.33 -13.72 -17.18
N LEU A 153 -3.07 -13.69 -17.65
CA LEU A 153 -2.15 -12.54 -17.66
C LEU A 153 -2.39 -11.63 -18.88
N ARG A 154 -2.51 -10.30 -18.72
CA ARG A 154 -2.73 -9.34 -19.85
C ARG A 154 -2.11 -7.98 -19.53
N VAL A 155 -1.45 -7.27 -20.44
CA VAL A 155 -0.73 -6.02 -20.10
C VAL A 155 -1.61 -4.77 -20.20
N LYS A 156 -1.43 -3.81 -19.27
CA LYS A 156 -2.12 -2.51 -19.29
C LYS A 156 -1.47 -1.63 -20.34
N ASN A 157 -2.24 -1.24 -21.36
CA ASN A 157 -1.85 -0.16 -22.25
C ASN A 157 -1.72 1.14 -21.44
N MET A 158 -0.49 1.65 -21.38
CA MET A 158 -0.22 2.94 -20.80
C MET A 158 -0.40 4.01 -21.89
N PRO A 159 -0.97 5.19 -21.59
CA PRO A 159 -1.25 6.21 -22.60
C PRO A 159 -0.01 6.64 -23.39
N TRP A 160 1.18 6.56 -22.78
CA TRP A 160 2.45 6.87 -23.44
C TRP A 160 2.94 5.78 -24.41
N CYS A 161 2.36 4.57 -24.37
CA CYS A 161 2.66 3.49 -25.31
C CYS A 161 1.81 3.52 -26.59
N HIS A 162 0.76 4.36 -26.65
CA HIS A 162 -0.13 4.37 -27.82
C HIS A 162 0.50 4.91 -29.10
N GLU A 163 1.56 5.72 -28.99
CA GLU A 163 2.25 6.30 -30.15
C GLU A 163 3.60 5.63 -30.42
N VAL A 164 3.91 4.48 -29.80
CA VAL A 164 5.19 3.80 -30.04
C VAL A 164 5.37 3.44 -31.51
N GLU A 165 4.32 3.03 -32.22
CA GLU A 165 4.40 2.78 -33.67
C GLU A 165 4.68 4.05 -34.49
N ARG A 166 4.17 5.20 -34.05
CA ARG A 166 4.47 6.50 -34.67
C ARG A 166 5.93 6.88 -34.42
N GLU A 167 6.40 6.76 -33.18
CA GLU A 167 7.77 7.07 -32.80
C GLU A 167 8.78 6.10 -33.44
N LEU A 168 8.46 4.80 -33.52
CA LEU A 168 9.26 3.81 -34.24
C LEU A 168 9.28 4.09 -35.75
N ASN A 169 8.15 4.48 -36.35
CA ASN A 169 8.12 4.91 -37.75
C ASN A 169 9.01 6.13 -37.99
N ILE A 170 9.05 7.09 -37.07
CA ILE A 170 9.96 8.25 -37.17
C ILE A 170 11.42 7.77 -37.15
N ILE A 171 11.77 6.87 -36.23
CA ILE A 171 13.12 6.30 -36.13
C ILE A 171 13.49 5.52 -37.38
N ASP A 172 12.58 4.71 -37.91
CA ASP A 172 12.81 3.92 -39.12
C ASP A 172 12.94 4.80 -40.37
N HIS A 173 12.14 5.87 -40.48
CA HIS A 173 12.32 6.88 -41.55
C HIS A 173 13.68 7.58 -41.43
N GLN A 174 14.12 7.89 -40.20
CA GLN A 174 15.44 8.48 -39.97
C GLN A 174 16.57 7.53 -40.41
N ARG A 175 16.44 6.23 -40.12
CA ARG A 175 17.42 5.21 -40.51
C ARG A 175 17.49 5.01 -42.03
N VAL A 176 16.35 5.03 -42.72
CA VAL A 176 16.32 4.95 -44.19
C VAL A 176 17.01 6.17 -44.83
N LEU A 177 16.84 7.36 -44.25
CA LEU A 177 17.53 8.57 -44.72
C LEU A 177 19.04 8.56 -44.42
N ASP A 178 19.45 7.99 -43.29
CA ASP A 178 20.86 7.88 -42.91
C ASP A 178 21.62 6.81 -43.73
N ASP A 179 20.93 5.74 -44.18
CA ASP A 179 21.50 4.73 -45.09
C ASP A 179 21.78 5.30 -46.50
N ASP A 180 21.13 6.38 -46.92
CA ASP A 180 21.39 7.11 -48.17
C ASP A 180 22.56 8.12 -48.06
N ILE A 181 23.12 8.30 -46.86
CA ILE A 181 24.21 9.27 -46.58
C ILE A 181 25.60 8.59 -46.54
N PHE A 182 25.69 7.26 -46.63
CA PHE A 182 26.96 6.51 -46.69
C PHE A 182 27.15 5.70 -47.98
#